data_AF-A0A8I0FUQ2-F1
#
_entry.id   AF-A0A8I0FUQ2-F1
#
_cell.length_a   1.000
_cell.length_b   1.000
_cell.length_c   1.000
_cell.angle_alpha   90.00
_cell.angle_beta   90.00
_cell.angle_gamma   90.00
#
_symmetry.space_group_name_H-M   'P 1'
#
loop_
_entity.id
_entity.type
_entity.pdbx_description
1 polymer ?
#
loop_
_entity_poly.entity_id
_entity_poly.type
_entity_poly.pdbx_seq_one_letter_code
_entity_poly.pdbx_strand_id
1 'polypeptide(L)' 'MAFRHRREYDESVPRALRAARDSYDAATAEYEEAIARARREWAAALATAIEAGMSYQEIADEVGVSHTSISRAIKQYGSD' A
#
# COMPACT_ATOMS: atom_id res chain seq x y z
N MET A 1 27.43 41.44 9.61
CA MET A 1 27.36 40.03 10.05
C MET A 1 27.80 39.16 8.90
N ALA A 2 29.08 38.78 8.87
CA ALA A 2 29.63 37.91 7.82
C ALA A 2 29.12 36.48 8.04
N PHE A 3 28.44 35.91 7.05
CA PHE A 3 28.08 34.50 7.04
C PHE A 3 29.39 33.69 7.07
N ARG A 4 29.71 33.11 8.23
CA ARG A 4 30.88 32.24 8.41
C ARG A 4 30.85 31.12 7.37
N HIS A 5 31.94 31.01 6.63
CA HIS A 5 32.32 29.94 5.70
C HIS A 5 31.46 28.67 5.81
N ARG A 6 30.55 28.47 4.85
CA ARG A 6 29.85 27.20 4.62
C ARG A 6 30.92 26.19 4.21
N ARG A 7 31.12 25.11 4.99
CA ARG A 7 31.92 23.97 4.53
C ARG A 7 31.26 23.45 3.25
N GLU A 8 31.98 23.55 2.15
CA GLU A 8 31.66 22.90 0.89
C GLU A 8 31.72 21.40 1.15
N TYR A 9 30.55 20.77 1.30
CA TYR A 9 30.50 19.32 1.34
C TYR A 9 30.97 18.79 -0.01
N ASP A 10 31.77 17.72 0.00
CA ASP A 10 32.20 17.08 -1.24
C ASP A 10 31.04 16.29 -1.88
N GLU A 11 31.29 15.73 -3.07
CA GLU A 11 30.31 14.95 -3.83
C GLU A 11 29.80 13.69 -3.11
N SER A 12 30.42 13.27 -2.00
CA SER A 12 29.91 12.15 -1.22
C SER A 12 28.57 12.47 -0.56
N VAL A 13 28.33 13.73 -0.17
CA VAL A 13 27.10 14.13 0.52
C VAL A 13 25.90 14.12 -0.42
N PRO A 14 25.91 14.80 -1.59
CA PRO A 14 24.82 14.71 -2.55
C PRO A 14 24.59 13.28 -3.07
N ARG A 15 25.67 12.49 -3.22
CA ARG A 15 25.57 11.08 -3.62
C ARG A 15 24.85 10.24 -2.56
N ALA A 16 25.21 10.39 -1.29
CA ALA A 16 24.55 9.70 -0.19
C ALA A 16 23.07 10.08 -0.09
N LEU A 17 22.73 11.37 -0.27
CA LEU A 17 21.35 11.83 -0.26
C LEU A 17 20.51 11.21 -1.40
N ARG A 18 21.07 11.17 -2.62
CA ARG A 18 20.38 10.52 -3.76
C ARG A 18 20.19 9.03 -3.51
N ALA A 19 21.24 8.32 -3.09
CA ALA A 19 21.15 6.90 -2.77
C ALA A 19 20.11 6.59 -1.66
N ALA A 20 20.04 7.44 -0.64
CA ALA A 20 19.03 7.32 0.41
C ALA A 20 17.61 7.55 -0.12
N ARG A 21 17.42 8.53 -1.03
CA ARG A 21 16.13 8.78 -1.67
C ARG A 21 15.70 7.60 -2.55
N ASP A 22 16.61 7.09 -3.37
CA ASP A 22 16.34 5.95 -4.25
C ASP A 22 15.97 4.71 -3.42
N SER A 23 16.66 4.48 -2.31
CA SER A 23 16.36 3.37 -1.39
C SER A 23 14.99 3.52 -0.72
N TYR A 24 14.63 4.74 -0.31
CA TYR A 24 13.31 5.03 0.24
C TYR A 24 12.20 4.81 -0.79
N ASP A 25 12.43 5.25 -2.04
CA ASP A 25 11.45 5.11 -3.11
C ASP A 25 11.26 3.64 -3.51
N ALA A 26 12.34 2.86 -3.58
CA ALA A 26 12.26 1.42 -3.81
C ALA A 26 11.47 0.71 -2.70
N ALA A 27 11.77 1.00 -1.43
CA ALA A 27 11.05 0.40 -0.31
C ALA A 27 9.56 0.80 -0.29
N THR A 28 9.25 2.03 -0.68
CA THR A 28 7.87 2.50 -0.81
C THR A 28 7.14 1.74 -1.91
N ALA A 29 7.76 1.60 -3.08
CA ALA A 29 7.18 0.87 -4.21
C ALA A 29 6.90 -0.61 -3.87
N GLU A 30 7.87 -1.29 -3.24
CA GLU A 30 7.69 -2.68 -2.79
C GLU A 30 6.51 -2.81 -1.80
N TYR A 31 6.39 -1.87 -0.87
CA TYR A 31 5.31 -1.85 0.10
C TYR A 31 3.94 -1.60 -0.55
N GLU A 32 3.87 -0.67 -1.51
CA GLU A 32 2.66 -0.38 -2.27
C GLU A 32 2.21 -1.59 -3.10
N GLU A 33 3.14 -2.28 -3.76
CA GLU A 33 2.87 -3.52 -4.49
C GLU A 33 2.36 -4.63 -3.57
N ALA A 34 2.97 -4.79 -2.39
CA ALA A 34 2.55 -5.77 -1.39
C ALA A 34 1.11 -5.49 -0.90
N ILE A 35 0.79 -4.22 -0.62
CA ILE A 35 -0.58 -3.81 -0.26
C ILE A 35 -1.56 -4.06 -1.42
N ALA A 36 -1.18 -3.73 -2.65
CA ALA A 36 -2.03 -3.95 -3.81
C ALA A 36 -2.33 -5.43 -4.02
N ARG A 37 -1.32 -6.30 -3.85
CA ARG A 37 -1.50 -7.76 -3.88
C ARG A 37 -2.45 -8.23 -2.79
N ALA A 38 -2.22 -7.84 -1.54
CA ALA A 38 -3.07 -8.25 -0.41
C ALA A 38 -4.54 -7.80 -0.59
N ARG A 39 -4.77 -6.61 -1.16
CA ARG A 39 -6.12 -6.13 -1.49
C ARG A 39 -6.82 -6.98 -2.55
N ARG A 40 -6.10 -7.40 -3.61
CA ARG A 40 -6.64 -8.28 -4.64
C ARG A 40 -6.97 -9.67 -4.09
N GLU A 41 -6.07 -10.25 -3.31
CA GLU A 41 -6.29 -11.54 -2.65
C GLU A 41 -7.50 -11.50 -1.73
N TRP A 42 -7.63 -10.41 -0.95
CA TRP A 42 -8.79 -10.19 -0.09
C TRP A 42 -10.10 -10.11 -0.89
N ALA A 43 -10.13 -9.31 -1.95
CA ALA A 43 -11.34 -9.17 -2.78
C ALA A 43 -11.71 -10.47 -3.51
N ALA A 44 -10.72 -11.24 -3.97
CA ALA A 44 -10.95 -12.55 -4.56
C ALA A 44 -11.56 -13.53 -3.54
N ALA A 45 -11.04 -13.58 -2.31
CA ALA A 45 -11.59 -14.41 -1.25
C ALA A 45 -13.05 -14.03 -0.90
N LEU A 46 -13.35 -12.73 -0.85
CA LEU A 46 -14.71 -12.22 -0.66
C LEU A 46 -15.65 -12.66 -1.80
N ALA A 47 -15.20 -12.55 -3.05
CA ALA A 47 -15.98 -12.99 -4.21
C ALA A 47 -16.28 -14.50 -4.13
N THR A 48 -15.28 -15.33 -3.82
CA THR A 48 -15.45 -16.78 -3.64
C THR A 48 -16.44 -17.10 -2.52
N ALA A 49 -16.40 -16.38 -1.39
CA ALA A 49 -17.37 -16.58 -0.29
C ALA A 49 -18.81 -16.30 -0.73
N ILE A 50 -19.01 -15.23 -1.52
CA ILE A 50 -20.33 -14.88 -2.07
C ILE A 50 -20.79 -15.92 -3.09
N GLU A 51 -19.90 -16.38 -3.98
CA GLU A 51 -20.20 -17.44 -4.95
C GLU A 51 -20.56 -18.77 -4.26
N ALA A 52 -19.96 -19.04 -3.09
CA ALA A 52 -20.30 -20.17 -2.24
C ALA A 52 -21.63 -19.99 -1.48
N GLY A 53 -22.27 -18.82 -1.59
CA GLY A 53 -23.59 -18.54 -1.03
C GLY A 53 -23.59 -17.83 0.32
N MET A 54 -22.44 -17.38 0.84
CA MET A 54 -22.42 -16.58 2.06
C MET A 54 -23.04 -15.20 1.81
N SER A 55 -23.89 -14.76 2.73
CA SER A 55 -24.41 -13.40 2.75
C SER A 55 -23.34 -12.40 3.21
N TYR A 56 -23.53 -11.13 2.87
CA TYR A 56 -22.60 -10.07 3.27
C TYR A 56 -22.54 -9.91 4.79
N GLN A 57 -23.64 -10.22 5.49
CA GLN A 57 -23.70 -10.19 6.95
C GLN A 57 -22.86 -11.30 7.57
N GLU A 58 -22.99 -12.53 7.08
CA GLU A 58 -22.17 -13.66 7.57
C GLU A 58 -20.68 -13.40 7.35
N ILE A 59 -20.30 -12.85 6.20
CA ILE A 59 -18.90 -12.50 5.92
C ILE A 59 -18.42 -11.40 6.87
N ALA A 60 -19.24 -10.36 7.10
CA ALA A 60 -18.91 -9.26 7.98
C ALA A 60 -18.71 -9.71 9.43
N ASP A 61 -19.58 -10.60 9.91
CA ASP A 61 -19.52 -11.18 11.25
C ASP A 61 -18.29 -12.09 11.40
N GLU A 62 -17.94 -12.86 10.36
CA GLU A 62 -16.78 -13.77 10.36
C GLU A 62 -15.45 -13.01 10.42
N VAL A 63 -15.30 -11.96 9.60
CA VAL A 63 -13.99 -11.28 9.43
C VAL A 63 -13.89 -9.94 10.17
N GLY A 64 -14.95 -9.51 10.84
CA GLY A 64 -14.96 -8.32 11.70
C GLY A 64 -14.86 -6.99 10.94
N VAL A 65 -15.49 -6.88 9.76
CA VAL A 65 -15.49 -5.65 8.96
C VAL A 65 -16.91 -5.22 8.58
N SER A 66 -17.10 -3.96 8.19
CA SER A 66 -18.41 -3.48 7.75
C SER A 66 -18.80 -3.99 6.35
N HIS A 67 -20.10 -4.05 6.06
CA HIS A 67 -20.61 -4.36 4.71
C HIS A 67 -20.09 -3.38 3.65
N THR A 68 -19.93 -2.11 4.03
CA THR A 68 -19.39 -1.07 3.16
C THR A 68 -17.92 -1.34 2.78
N SER A 69 -17.15 -1.95 3.69
CA SER A 69 -15.78 -2.38 3.43
C SER A 69 -15.73 -3.52 2.41
N ILE A 70 -16.58 -4.54 2.60
CA ILE A 70 -16.72 -5.69 1.70
C ILE A 70 -17.13 -5.22 0.29
N SER A 71 -18.20 -4.42 0.20
CA SER A 71 -18.71 -3.90 -1.06
C SER A 71 -17.66 -3.07 -1.82
N ARG A 72 -16.89 -2.24 -1.10
CA ARG A 72 -15.80 -1.45 -1.70
C ARG A 72 -14.70 -2.33 -2.25
N ALA A 73 -14.27 -3.34 -1.50
CA ALA A 73 -13.21 -4.27 -1.91
C ALA A 73 -13.59 -5.01 -3.21
N ILE A 74 -14.81 -5.55 -3.28
CA ILE A 74 -15.32 -6.26 -4.46
C ILE A 74 -15.45 -5.32 -5.66
N LYS A 75 -15.99 -4.12 -5.46
CA LYS A 75 -16.16 -3.14 -6.56
C LYS A 75 -14.81 -2.75 -7.15
N GLN A 76 -13.81 -2.52 -6.31
CA GLN A 76 -12.48 -2.14 -6.76
C GLN A 76 -11.81 -3.28 -7.55
N TYR A 77 -12.02 -4.53 -7.14
CA TYR A 77 -11.52 -5.70 -7.85
C TYR A 77 -12.19 -5.94 -9.22
N GLY A 78 -13.51 -5.77 -9.32
CA GLY A 78 -14.22 -5.93 -10.60
C GLY A 78 -14.07 -4.75 -11.59
N SER A 79 -13.34 -3.70 -11.20
CA SER A 79 -13.07 -2.54 -12.05
C SER A 79 -11.66 -2.54 -12.66
N ASP A 80 -10.81 -3.48 -12.23
CA ASP A 80 -9.49 -3.78 -12.81
C ASP A 80 -9.61 -4.90 -13.86
#